data_AF-A0A7J4LC82-F1
#
_entry.id   AF-A0A7J4LC82-F1
#
_cell.length_a   1.000
_cell.length_b   1.000
_cell.length_c   1.000
_cell.angle_alpha   90.00
_cell.angle_beta   90.00
_cell.angle_gamma   90.00
#
_symmetry.space_group_name_H-M   'P 1'
#
loop_
_entity.id
_entity.type
_entity.pdbx_description
1 polymer ?
#
loop_
_entity_poly.entity_id
_entity_poly.type
_entity_poly.pdbx_seq_one_letter_code
_entity_poly.pdbx_strand_id
1 'polypeptide(L)'
;MITGLMRDVFGYKKGEKIAILFDTSKEEDADWKFRKKLAKKWHAELKRYRAKLISYPATGSNNADIPVQAISEVSKADIVIALTRYSATAPLSRAARKYGFRGASMPGFNEKMLPAMEVDYKDVAKKVSKIYDIMLKENSAEIIFRVGRKKHRLFVDLKERKPLKDDGLCKARGKIINLPSGEAFITPVDTGGSRTEGFLPIQEKKGKVTVYKVSGNKITDADRETKLMKKIREDPAVGNIAELAFGVLGQYGLKSSGKVLLDEKLGMHIALGRNDHFGGSYGVKSFKHRENVWHQDYVYTEDMQPTISVAEARLGKKIIMKNSRYAIFR
;
A
#
# COMPACT_ATOMS: atom_id res chain seq x y z
N MET A 1 -11.20 15.57 -12.79
CA MET A 1 -10.47 14.62 -11.93
C MET A 1 -9.68 15.33 -10.84
N ILE A 2 -8.59 16.04 -11.15
CA ILE A 2 -7.71 16.64 -10.12
C ILE A 2 -8.41 17.70 -9.24
N THR A 3 -9.37 18.43 -9.80
CA THR A 3 -10.23 19.38 -9.06
C THR A 3 -11.10 18.69 -8.00
N GLY A 4 -11.57 17.46 -8.28
CA GLY A 4 -12.29 16.63 -7.31
C GLY A 4 -11.38 16.23 -6.16
N LEU A 5 -10.16 15.78 -6.45
CA LEU A 5 -9.15 15.46 -5.42
C LEU A 5 -8.83 16.69 -4.55
N MET A 6 -8.66 17.88 -5.15
CA MET A 6 -8.43 19.12 -4.39
C MET A 6 -9.53 19.36 -3.35
N ARG A 7 -10.80 19.16 -3.73
CA ARG A 7 -11.94 19.32 -2.83
C ARG A 7 -12.02 18.19 -1.79
N ASP A 8 -12.02 16.95 -2.23
CA ASP A 8 -12.45 15.82 -1.39
C ASP A 8 -11.30 15.21 -0.58
N VAL A 9 -10.12 15.05 -1.19
CA VAL A 9 -8.92 14.49 -0.56
C VAL A 9 -8.16 15.55 0.23
N PHE A 10 -7.83 16.66 -0.42
CA PHE A 10 -6.96 17.67 0.19
C PHE A 10 -7.74 18.74 0.95
N GLY A 11 -9.05 18.90 0.72
CA GLY A 11 -9.83 19.93 1.41
C GLY A 11 -9.33 21.34 1.11
N TYR A 12 -9.05 21.62 -0.17
CA TYR A 12 -8.57 22.91 -0.65
C TYR A 12 -9.45 24.07 -0.17
N LYS A 13 -8.81 25.14 0.30
CA LYS A 13 -9.42 26.41 0.69
C LYS A 13 -9.00 27.52 -0.26
N LYS A 14 -9.91 28.48 -0.51
CA LYS A 14 -9.65 29.63 -1.40
C LYS A 14 -8.36 30.35 -0.97
N GLY A 15 -7.41 30.47 -1.90
CA GLY A 15 -6.14 31.17 -1.67
C GLY A 15 -4.96 30.26 -1.36
N GLU A 16 -5.19 28.97 -1.09
CA GLU A 16 -4.11 28.00 -0.90
C GLU A 16 -3.28 27.84 -2.18
N LYS A 17 -1.96 27.74 -2.02
CA LYS A 17 -1.02 27.58 -3.12
C LYS A 17 -0.82 26.09 -3.42
N ILE A 18 -0.80 25.72 -4.70
CA ILE A 18 -0.64 24.33 -5.13
C ILE A 18 0.68 24.17 -5.87
N ALA A 19 1.37 23.05 -5.62
CA ALA A 19 2.53 22.62 -6.38
C ALA A 19 2.33 21.22 -6.94
N ILE A 20 2.62 21.04 -8.23
CA ILE A 20 2.76 19.73 -8.86
C ILE A 20 4.24 19.48 -9.07
N LEU A 21 4.74 18.43 -8.45
CA LEU A 21 6.12 17.98 -8.49
C LEU A 21 6.23 16.74 -9.36
N PHE A 22 7.23 16.67 -10.25
CA PHE A 22 7.54 15.46 -11.01
C PHE A 22 9.05 15.34 -11.23
N ASP A 23 9.54 14.13 -11.49
CA ASP A 23 10.95 13.89 -11.78
C ASP A 23 11.24 13.85 -13.29
N THR A 24 12.48 14.15 -13.65
CA THR A 24 12.99 14.07 -15.02
C THR A 24 14.15 13.07 -15.13
N SER A 25 14.20 12.34 -16.24
CA SER A 25 15.28 11.41 -16.58
C SER A 25 15.77 11.67 -18.00
N LYS A 26 17.03 11.35 -18.30
CA LYS A 26 17.53 11.32 -19.68
C LYS A 26 16.88 10.18 -20.48
N GLU A 27 16.60 9.08 -19.80
CA GLU A 27 15.92 7.91 -20.36
C GLU A 27 14.51 7.83 -19.76
N GLU A 28 13.51 8.14 -20.58
CA GLU A 28 12.10 8.13 -20.19
C GLU A 28 11.38 6.90 -20.78
N ASP A 29 10.97 5.98 -19.90
CA ASP A 29 10.05 4.90 -20.24
C ASP A 29 8.62 5.41 -20.49
N ALA A 30 7.71 4.52 -20.91
CA ALA A 30 6.32 4.89 -21.21
C ALA A 30 5.59 5.48 -19.99
N ASP A 31 5.78 4.88 -18.80
CA ASP A 31 5.18 5.37 -17.55
C ASP A 31 5.73 6.76 -17.19
N TRP A 32 7.01 7.03 -17.46
CA TRP A 32 7.64 8.34 -17.25
C TRP A 32 7.01 9.41 -18.12
N LYS A 33 6.92 9.15 -19.43
CA LYS A 33 6.28 10.06 -20.39
C LYS A 33 4.84 10.33 -19.98
N PHE A 34 4.13 9.30 -19.52
CA PHE A 34 2.78 9.43 -19.00
C PHE A 34 2.72 10.35 -17.76
N ARG A 35 3.52 10.11 -16.72
CA ARG A 35 3.55 10.98 -15.52
C ARG A 35 3.85 12.44 -15.85
N LYS A 36 4.82 12.70 -16.72
CA LYS A 36 5.18 14.05 -17.17
C LYS A 36 4.05 14.73 -17.93
N LYS A 37 3.37 14.00 -18.82
CA LYS A 37 2.17 14.49 -19.53
C LYS A 37 1.03 14.77 -18.55
N LEU A 38 0.80 13.89 -17.59
CA LEU A 38 -0.23 14.04 -16.57
C LEU A 38 0.03 15.24 -15.65
N ALA A 39 1.28 15.44 -15.21
CA ALA A 39 1.69 16.60 -14.41
C ALA A 39 1.41 17.92 -15.13
N LYS A 40 1.75 18.02 -16.42
CA LYS A 40 1.44 19.18 -17.27
C LYS A 40 -0.07 19.37 -17.45
N LYS A 41 -0.82 18.30 -17.67
CA LYS A 41 -2.30 18.32 -17.79
C LYS A 41 -2.94 18.84 -16.51
N TRP A 42 -2.60 18.28 -15.36
CA TRP A 42 -3.11 18.72 -14.06
C TRP A 42 -2.71 20.14 -13.72
N HIS A 43 -1.50 20.57 -14.10
CA HIS A 43 -1.08 21.96 -13.97
C HIS A 43 -1.98 22.92 -14.77
N ALA A 44 -2.30 22.57 -16.02
CA ALA A 44 -3.22 23.34 -16.84
C ALA A 44 -4.64 23.39 -16.24
N GLU A 45 -5.18 22.25 -15.78
CA GLU A 45 -6.48 22.17 -15.10
C GLU A 45 -6.51 22.99 -13.80
N LEU A 46 -5.36 23.13 -13.13
CA LEU A 46 -5.20 23.90 -11.90
C LEU A 46 -4.70 25.33 -12.12
N LYS A 47 -4.65 25.84 -13.36
CA LYS A 47 -4.14 27.19 -13.67
C LYS A 47 -4.85 28.29 -12.89
N ARG A 48 -6.18 28.19 -12.72
CA ARG A 48 -6.98 29.14 -11.92
C ARG A 48 -6.63 29.17 -10.43
N TYR A 49 -5.94 28.13 -9.94
CA TYR A 49 -5.45 28.03 -8.57
C TYR A 49 -3.99 28.49 -8.42
N ARG A 50 -3.42 29.13 -9.46
CA ARG A 50 -2.01 29.56 -9.51
C ARG A 50 -1.04 28.44 -9.15
N ALA A 51 -1.37 27.21 -9.57
CA ALA A 51 -0.52 26.06 -9.32
C ALA A 51 0.86 26.26 -9.96
N LYS A 52 1.92 25.87 -9.27
CA LYS A 52 3.27 25.79 -9.82
C LYS A 52 3.57 24.39 -10.31
N LEU A 53 4.25 24.29 -11.45
CA LEU A 53 4.83 23.04 -11.94
C LEU A 53 6.33 23.04 -11.63
N ILE A 54 6.79 22.05 -10.89
CA ILE A 54 8.17 21.93 -10.41
C ILE A 54 8.73 20.59 -10.89
N SER A 55 9.92 20.62 -11.47
CA SER A 55 10.64 19.42 -11.91
C SER A 55 12.00 19.31 -11.25
N TYR A 56 12.49 18.08 -11.06
CA TYR A 56 13.85 17.84 -10.60
C TYR A 56 14.43 16.54 -11.19
N PRO A 57 15.77 16.38 -11.27
CA PRO A 57 16.38 15.13 -11.72
C PRO A 57 15.98 13.95 -10.83
N ALA A 58 15.67 12.80 -11.45
CA ALA A 58 15.34 11.58 -10.75
C ALA A 58 16.35 11.23 -9.65
N THR A 59 15.87 10.86 -8.45
CA THR A 59 16.74 10.53 -7.31
C THR A 59 17.48 9.20 -7.43
N GLY A 60 17.07 8.34 -8.39
CA GLY A 60 17.65 7.01 -8.59
C GLY A 60 17.21 5.94 -7.58
N SER A 61 16.56 6.31 -6.47
CA SER A 61 16.05 5.36 -5.48
C SER A 61 14.86 5.91 -4.71
N ASN A 62 14.00 5.00 -4.21
CA ASN A 62 12.85 5.35 -3.38
C ASN A 62 13.31 6.03 -2.09
N ASN A 63 12.66 7.15 -1.75
CA ASN A 63 12.86 7.92 -0.52
C ASN A 63 14.23 8.58 -0.34
N ALA A 64 15.07 8.60 -1.39
CA ALA A 64 16.27 9.43 -1.43
C ALA A 64 15.92 10.93 -1.38
N ASP A 65 16.87 11.74 -0.93
CA ASP A 65 16.67 13.17 -0.76
C ASP A 65 16.39 13.87 -2.10
N ILE A 66 15.39 14.75 -2.08
CA ILE A 66 15.02 15.59 -3.21
C ILE A 66 15.94 16.82 -3.22
N PRO A 67 16.40 17.32 -4.39
CA PRO A 67 17.25 18.51 -4.46
C PRO A 67 16.70 19.69 -3.67
N VAL A 68 17.58 20.39 -2.96
CA VAL A 68 17.23 21.48 -2.03
C VAL A 68 16.42 22.58 -2.74
N GLN A 69 16.73 22.87 -4.00
CA GLN A 69 16.01 23.85 -4.81
C GLN A 69 14.53 23.45 -5.04
N ALA A 70 14.28 22.16 -5.32
CA ALA A 70 12.92 21.66 -5.48
C ALA A 70 12.17 21.67 -4.14
N ILE A 71 12.84 21.31 -3.03
CA ILE A 71 12.27 21.43 -1.68
C ILE A 71 11.94 22.88 -1.32
N SER A 72 12.80 23.83 -1.69
CA SER A 72 12.57 25.27 -1.48
C SER A 72 11.33 25.74 -2.24
N GLU A 73 11.13 25.32 -3.50
CA GLU A 73 9.93 25.70 -4.25
C GLU A 73 8.65 25.05 -3.70
N VAL A 74 8.66 23.76 -3.35
CA VAL A 74 7.46 23.12 -2.78
C VAL A 74 7.14 23.64 -1.38
N SER A 75 8.12 24.14 -0.61
CA SER A 75 7.89 24.73 0.71
C SER A 75 7.00 25.98 0.68
N LYS A 76 6.85 26.60 -0.49
CA LYS A 76 6.00 27.78 -0.72
C LYS A 76 4.54 27.44 -1.02
N ALA A 77 4.21 26.15 -1.18
CA ALA A 77 2.85 25.66 -1.42
C ALA A 77 2.16 25.22 -0.12
N ASP A 78 0.84 25.15 -0.14
CA ASP A 78 0.00 24.56 0.92
C ASP A 78 -0.39 23.12 0.57
N ILE A 79 -0.48 22.79 -0.72
CA ILE A 79 -0.78 21.45 -1.24
C ILE A 79 0.28 21.03 -2.27
N VAL A 80 0.86 19.84 -2.09
CA VAL A 80 1.88 19.27 -2.99
C VAL A 80 1.39 17.93 -3.56
N ILE A 81 1.52 17.75 -4.87
CA ILE A 81 1.21 16.49 -5.56
C ILE A 81 2.47 16.04 -6.30
N ALA A 82 3.02 14.89 -5.92
CA ALA A 82 4.26 14.38 -6.49
C ALA A 82 4.01 13.16 -7.40
N LEU A 83 4.12 13.37 -8.71
CA LEU A 83 4.05 12.34 -9.75
C LEU A 83 5.46 11.91 -10.16
N THR A 84 6.09 11.04 -9.37
CA THR A 84 7.51 10.68 -9.50
C THR A 84 7.70 9.21 -9.83
N ARG A 85 8.83 8.80 -10.43
CA ARG A 85 9.16 7.37 -10.58
C ARG A 85 9.48 6.74 -9.23
N TYR A 86 10.34 7.40 -8.47
CA TYR A 86 10.76 6.95 -7.14
C TYR A 86 9.90 7.59 -6.07
N SER A 87 9.62 6.85 -4.99
CA SER A 87 8.84 7.37 -3.86
C SER A 87 9.49 8.62 -3.28
N ALA A 88 8.69 9.67 -3.18
CA ALA A 88 9.04 10.94 -2.55
C ALA A 88 8.38 11.05 -1.17
N THR A 89 7.74 10.00 -0.66
CA THR A 89 6.90 10.04 0.53
C THR A 89 7.70 10.47 1.76
N ALA A 90 8.86 9.86 2.02
CA ALA A 90 9.68 10.19 3.18
C ALA A 90 10.29 11.61 3.14
N PRO A 91 10.99 12.04 2.07
CA PRO A 91 11.52 13.40 2.00
C PRO A 91 10.42 14.47 2.04
N LEU A 92 9.30 14.26 1.34
CA LEU A 92 8.17 15.18 1.40
C LEU A 92 7.49 15.19 2.76
N SER A 93 7.40 14.06 3.47
CA SER A 93 6.85 14.02 4.83
C SER A 93 7.70 14.82 5.82
N ARG A 94 9.04 14.73 5.70
CA ARG A 94 9.96 15.56 6.50
C ARG A 94 9.75 17.04 6.20
N ALA A 95 9.69 17.40 4.92
CA ALA A 95 9.47 18.78 4.49
C ALA A 95 8.07 19.31 4.87
N ALA A 96 7.03 18.50 4.77
CA ALA A 96 5.66 18.84 5.16
C ALA A 96 5.58 19.16 6.65
N ARG A 97 6.19 18.33 7.52
CA ARG A 97 6.26 18.62 8.97
C ARG A 97 6.98 19.93 9.27
N LYS A 98 8.01 20.27 8.49
CA LYS A 98 8.80 21.50 8.67
C LYS A 98 8.09 22.75 8.16
N TYR A 99 7.46 22.69 6.99
CA TYR A 99 6.92 23.87 6.28
C TYR A 99 5.38 23.94 6.27
N GLY A 100 4.71 22.92 6.80
CA GLY A 100 3.27 22.91 7.03
C GLY A 100 2.40 22.69 5.79
N PHE A 101 2.96 22.27 4.64
CA PHE A 101 2.13 21.84 3.51
C PHE A 101 1.55 20.44 3.74
N ARG A 102 0.55 20.06 2.94
CA ARG A 102 0.04 18.69 2.88
C ARG A 102 0.04 18.18 1.45
N GLY A 103 -0.16 16.89 1.23
CA GLY A 103 -0.04 16.40 -0.14
C GLY A 103 -0.06 14.90 -0.32
N ALA A 104 0.25 14.49 -1.55
CA ALA A 104 0.35 13.09 -1.93
C ALA A 104 1.64 12.81 -2.71
N SER A 105 2.25 11.66 -2.45
CA SER A 105 3.27 11.05 -3.30
C SER A 105 2.65 9.91 -4.11
N MET A 106 2.98 9.83 -5.40
CA MET A 106 2.39 8.89 -6.34
C MET A 106 3.51 8.16 -7.10
N PRO A 107 4.34 7.35 -6.41
CA PRO A 107 5.49 6.68 -7.01
C PRO A 107 5.13 5.70 -8.11
N GLY A 108 5.82 5.79 -9.24
CA GLY A 108 5.66 4.86 -10.35
C GLY A 108 4.26 4.87 -10.96
N PHE A 109 3.48 5.93 -10.70
CA PHE A 109 2.12 6.08 -11.20
C PHE A 109 2.10 5.87 -12.72
N ASN A 110 1.16 5.05 -13.18
CA ASN A 110 0.97 4.73 -14.59
C ASN A 110 -0.48 4.94 -15.02
N GLU A 111 -0.73 4.79 -16.31
CA GLU A 111 -2.06 5.05 -16.88
C GLU A 111 -3.17 4.18 -16.29
N LYS A 112 -2.85 2.92 -15.96
CA LYS A 112 -3.80 1.98 -15.36
C LYS A 112 -4.31 2.42 -13.98
N MET A 113 -3.60 3.31 -13.29
CA MET A 113 -4.03 3.87 -12.01
C MET A 113 -4.97 5.07 -12.14
N LEU A 114 -5.11 5.65 -13.33
CA LEU A 114 -5.88 6.87 -13.52
C LEU A 114 -7.35 6.75 -13.03
N PRO A 115 -8.07 5.63 -13.25
CA PRO A 115 -9.42 5.46 -12.72
C PRO A 115 -9.50 5.53 -11.19
N ALA A 116 -8.42 5.19 -10.47
CA ALA A 116 -8.36 5.29 -9.01
C ALA A 116 -8.38 6.75 -8.50
N MET A 117 -8.19 7.74 -9.37
CA MET A 117 -8.31 9.16 -9.05
C MET A 117 -9.75 9.69 -9.20
N GLU A 118 -10.66 8.85 -9.71
CA GLU A 118 -12.07 9.20 -9.94
C GLU A 118 -13.01 8.60 -8.90
N VAL A 119 -12.52 7.70 -8.04
CA VAL A 119 -13.30 7.12 -6.94
C VAL A 119 -13.67 8.16 -5.89
N ASP A 120 -14.81 7.98 -5.22
CA ASP A 120 -15.20 8.82 -4.10
C ASP A 120 -14.39 8.46 -2.85
N TYR A 121 -13.33 9.24 -2.60
CA TYR A 121 -12.46 9.05 -1.43
C TYR A 121 -13.17 9.26 -0.09
N LYS A 122 -14.35 9.89 -0.03
CA LYS A 122 -15.16 9.93 1.20
C LYS A 122 -15.75 8.56 1.50
N ASP A 123 -16.26 7.87 0.47
CA ASP A 123 -16.75 6.49 0.60
C ASP A 123 -15.59 5.52 0.88
N VAL A 124 -14.44 5.68 0.21
CA VAL A 124 -13.22 4.91 0.53
C VAL A 124 -12.87 5.09 2.01
N ALA A 125 -12.78 6.33 2.50
CA ALA A 125 -12.43 6.60 3.88
C ALA A 125 -13.42 6.02 4.90
N LYS A 126 -14.73 6.06 4.57
CA LYS A 126 -15.79 5.43 5.38
C LYS A 126 -15.59 3.92 5.46
N LYS A 127 -15.34 3.26 4.33
CA LYS A 127 -15.13 1.81 4.25
C LYS A 127 -13.85 1.38 4.98
N VAL A 128 -12.75 2.07 4.75
CA VAL A 128 -11.48 1.85 5.44
C VAL A 128 -11.63 2.04 6.95
N SER A 129 -12.29 3.11 7.40
CA SER A 129 -12.51 3.35 8.82
C SER A 129 -13.37 2.26 9.46
N LYS A 130 -14.38 1.74 8.76
CA LYS A 130 -15.19 0.61 9.25
C LYS A 130 -14.36 -0.66 9.48
N ILE A 131 -13.38 -0.95 8.62
CA ILE A 131 -12.45 -2.08 8.83
C ILE A 131 -11.52 -1.78 10.01
N TYR A 132 -10.91 -0.60 10.02
CA TYR A 132 -10.00 -0.14 11.08
C TYR A 132 -10.63 -0.24 12.47
N ASP A 133 -11.87 0.24 12.63
CA ASP A 133 -12.58 0.22 13.91
C ASP A 133 -12.89 -1.20 14.41
N ILE A 134 -13.00 -2.17 13.49
CA ILE A 134 -13.11 -3.59 13.83
C ILE A 134 -11.75 -4.12 14.25
N MET A 135 -10.70 -3.90 13.44
CA MET A 135 -9.34 -4.33 13.77
C MET A 135 -8.89 -3.84 15.15
N LEU A 136 -9.24 -2.61 15.51
CA LEU A 136 -8.86 -1.99 16.77
C LEU A 136 -9.39 -2.74 18.01
N LYS A 137 -10.47 -3.51 17.85
CA LYS A 137 -11.17 -4.22 18.94
C LYS A 137 -10.84 -5.72 18.98
N GLU A 138 -10.15 -6.24 17.98
CA GLU A 138 -9.97 -7.67 17.80
C GLU A 138 -8.49 -8.06 17.93
N ASN A 139 -8.22 -9.14 18.67
CA ASN A 139 -6.86 -9.62 18.94
C ASN A 139 -6.45 -10.80 18.04
N SER A 140 -7.25 -11.13 17.03
CA SER A 140 -6.94 -12.23 16.12
C SER A 140 -7.69 -12.10 14.80
N ALA A 141 -7.12 -12.67 13.75
CA ALA A 141 -7.83 -12.94 12.50
C ALA A 141 -7.82 -14.42 12.16
N GLU A 142 -8.83 -14.86 11.43
CA GLU A 142 -8.86 -16.18 10.82
C GLU A 142 -9.20 -16.04 9.34
N ILE A 143 -8.36 -16.61 8.48
CA ILE A 143 -8.53 -16.58 7.04
C ILE A 143 -8.66 -18.02 6.54
N ILE A 144 -9.74 -18.30 5.83
CA ILE A 144 -9.96 -19.55 5.12
C ILE A 144 -9.76 -19.28 3.63
N PHE A 145 -8.63 -19.74 3.11
CA PHE A 145 -8.38 -19.77 1.68
C PHE A 145 -9.00 -21.03 1.08
N ARG A 146 -9.39 -20.94 -0.20
CA ARG A 146 -9.80 -22.09 -1.00
C ARG A 146 -8.98 -22.16 -2.27
N VAL A 147 -8.38 -23.33 -2.50
CA VAL A 147 -7.61 -23.68 -3.70
C VAL A 147 -8.27 -24.91 -4.32
N GLY A 148 -8.99 -24.71 -5.43
CA GLY A 148 -9.88 -25.73 -5.98
C GLY A 148 -10.92 -26.21 -4.95
N ARG A 149 -10.91 -27.51 -4.61
CA ARG A 149 -11.81 -28.11 -3.61
C ARG A 149 -11.26 -28.07 -2.18
N LYS A 150 -9.97 -27.74 -1.99
CA LYS A 150 -9.32 -27.75 -0.67
C LYS A 150 -9.45 -26.41 0.03
N LYS A 151 -9.60 -26.45 1.36
CA LYS A 151 -9.57 -25.25 2.23
C LYS A 151 -8.29 -25.26 3.04
N HIS A 152 -7.71 -24.08 3.21
CA HIS A 152 -6.50 -23.85 3.99
C HIS A 152 -6.78 -22.74 5.00
N ARG A 153 -6.55 -23.02 6.28
CA ARG A 153 -6.79 -22.07 7.37
C ARG A 153 -5.48 -21.42 7.78
N LEU A 154 -5.48 -20.11 7.94
CA LEU A 154 -4.43 -19.33 8.60
C LEU A 154 -5.05 -18.56 9.77
N PHE A 155 -4.53 -18.78 10.97
CA PHE A 155 -4.81 -17.97 12.14
C PHE A 155 -3.70 -16.93 12.29
N VAL A 156 -4.08 -15.69 12.56
CA VAL A 156 -3.15 -14.57 12.73
C VAL A 156 -3.35 -13.98 14.13
N ASP A 157 -2.28 -13.99 14.93
CA ASP A 157 -2.30 -13.40 16.27
C ASP A 157 -2.08 -11.89 16.16
N LEU A 158 -3.04 -11.12 16.64
CA LEU A 158 -3.05 -9.65 16.61
C LEU A 158 -3.06 -9.06 18.03
N LYS A 159 -2.80 -9.88 19.06
CA LYS A 159 -2.86 -9.45 20.46
C LYS A 159 -2.00 -8.22 20.68
N GLU A 160 -2.62 -7.17 21.23
CA GLU A 160 -1.98 -5.89 21.60
C GLU A 160 -1.34 -5.14 20.41
N ARG A 161 -1.64 -5.54 19.18
CA ARG A 161 -1.22 -4.84 17.97
C ARG A 161 -2.18 -3.69 17.68
N LYS A 162 -1.64 -2.57 17.21
CA LYS A 162 -2.43 -1.40 16.82
C LYS A 162 -2.54 -1.36 15.30
N PRO A 163 -3.75 -1.37 14.72
CA PRO A 163 -3.90 -1.21 13.28
C PRO A 163 -3.51 0.20 12.85
N LEU A 164 -3.23 0.33 11.56
CA LEU A 164 -3.03 1.58 10.84
C LEU A 164 -4.04 1.65 9.68
N LYS A 165 -4.20 2.83 9.09
CA LYS A 165 -5.05 2.99 7.91
C LYS A 165 -4.50 4.03 6.95
N ASP A 166 -4.72 3.76 5.67
CA ASP A 166 -4.49 4.65 4.55
C ASP A 166 -5.84 4.90 3.85
N ASP A 167 -6.57 5.90 4.36
CA ASP A 167 -7.95 6.21 3.98
C ASP A 167 -8.07 7.20 2.81
N GLY A 168 -6.93 7.72 2.34
CA GLY A 168 -6.86 8.67 1.23
C GLY A 168 -7.27 10.10 1.56
N LEU A 169 -7.52 10.45 2.83
CA LEU A 169 -7.79 11.85 3.21
C LEU A 169 -6.53 12.55 3.73
N CYS A 170 -6.24 13.72 3.15
CA CYS A 170 -5.04 14.50 3.44
C CYS A 170 -5.38 15.99 3.61
N LYS A 171 -6.21 16.28 4.62
CA LYS A 171 -6.65 17.65 4.95
C LYS A 171 -5.79 18.32 6.02
N ALA A 172 -5.10 17.54 6.86
CA ALA A 172 -4.24 18.06 7.91
C ALA A 172 -2.92 18.59 7.34
N ARG A 173 -2.49 19.77 7.81
CA ARG A 173 -1.16 20.32 7.50
C ARG A 173 -0.07 19.40 8.02
N GLY A 174 1.07 19.35 7.32
CA GLY A 174 2.20 18.51 7.70
C GLY A 174 2.07 17.03 7.34
N LYS A 175 1.00 16.65 6.63
CA LYS A 175 0.72 15.26 6.24
C LYS A 175 1.03 15.02 4.76
N ILE A 176 1.70 13.91 4.47
CA ILE A 176 1.81 13.35 3.13
C ILE A 176 1.20 11.96 3.15
N ILE A 177 0.36 11.67 2.16
CA ILE A 177 -0.18 10.33 1.91
C ILE A 177 0.39 9.77 0.61
N ASN A 178 0.12 8.51 0.33
CA ASN A 178 0.21 8.00 -1.02
C ASN A 178 -1.12 8.26 -1.76
N LEU A 179 -1.10 8.27 -3.09
CA LEU A 179 -2.33 8.13 -3.89
C LEU A 179 -2.03 7.25 -5.11
N PRO A 180 -2.86 6.23 -5.42
CA PRO A 180 -4.10 5.84 -4.72
C PRO A 180 -3.90 5.36 -3.28
N SER A 181 -4.98 5.43 -2.49
CA SER A 181 -5.08 4.95 -1.10
C SER A 181 -6.33 4.10 -0.96
N GLY A 182 -6.46 3.34 0.12
CA GLY A 182 -7.73 2.70 0.45
C GLY A 182 -7.61 1.38 1.17
N GLU A 183 -6.95 1.34 2.32
CA GLU A 183 -6.87 0.14 3.13
C GLU A 183 -6.74 0.40 4.63
N ALA A 184 -7.08 -0.62 5.41
CA ALA A 184 -6.70 -0.74 6.81
C ALA A 184 -5.85 -1.99 6.99
N PHE A 185 -4.81 -1.89 7.83
CA PHE A 185 -3.79 -2.92 7.96
C PHE A 185 -3.24 -3.02 9.37
N ILE A 186 -2.67 -4.17 9.68
CA ILE A 186 -2.12 -4.48 11.00
C ILE A 186 -0.93 -5.44 10.88
N THR A 187 0.10 -5.17 11.66
CA THR A 187 1.25 -6.06 11.80
C THR A 187 0.94 -7.14 12.83
N PRO A 188 1.04 -8.45 12.49
CA PRO A 188 0.86 -9.54 13.46
C PRO A 188 1.87 -9.49 14.60
N VAL A 189 1.60 -10.24 15.67
CA VAL A 189 2.60 -10.52 16.71
C VAL A 189 3.75 -11.30 16.06
N ASP A 190 4.94 -10.73 16.05
CA ASP A 190 6.12 -11.26 15.35
C ASP A 190 7.31 -11.54 16.28
N THR A 191 7.09 -11.43 17.58
CA THR A 191 8.05 -11.72 18.65
C THR A 191 7.76 -13.06 19.33
N GLY A 192 8.59 -13.45 20.30
CA GLY A 192 8.47 -14.73 21.00
C GLY A 192 7.08 -14.95 21.59
N GLY A 193 6.46 -16.09 21.26
CA GLY A 193 5.11 -16.44 21.73
C GLY A 193 3.96 -16.11 20.76
N SER A 194 4.26 -15.64 19.53
CA SER A 194 3.23 -15.49 18.50
C SER A 194 2.48 -16.80 18.24
N ARG A 195 1.15 -16.74 18.24
CA ARG A 195 0.28 -17.88 17.90
C ARG A 195 -0.13 -17.91 16.43
N THR A 196 0.44 -17.04 15.58
CA THR A 196 0.18 -17.06 14.13
C THR A 196 0.62 -18.40 13.53
N GLU A 197 -0.32 -19.17 13.00
CA GLU A 197 -0.09 -20.53 12.51
C GLU A 197 -1.10 -20.96 11.43
N GLY A 198 -0.74 -21.98 10.66
CA GLY A 198 -1.62 -22.62 9.68
C GLY A 198 -0.99 -22.67 8.31
N PHE A 199 -1.79 -22.36 7.28
CA PHE A 199 -1.41 -22.56 5.88
C PHE A 199 -1.72 -21.34 5.03
N LEU A 200 -0.68 -20.81 4.38
CA LEU A 200 -0.73 -19.66 3.50
C LEU A 200 -0.53 -20.13 2.04
N PRO A 201 -1.59 -20.23 1.22
CA PRO A 201 -1.43 -20.50 -0.19
C PRO A 201 -1.03 -19.22 -0.95
N ILE A 202 -0.05 -19.35 -1.85
CA ILE A 202 0.42 -18.28 -2.72
C ILE A 202 0.53 -18.82 -4.14
N GLN A 203 -0.06 -18.12 -5.10
CA GLN A 203 0.10 -18.41 -6.53
C GLN A 203 1.36 -17.73 -7.05
N GLU A 204 2.30 -18.53 -7.57
CA GLU A 204 3.49 -18.05 -8.24
C GLU A 204 3.19 -17.64 -9.69
N LYS A 205 4.14 -16.93 -10.31
CA LYS A 205 4.12 -16.68 -11.76
C LYS A 205 3.98 -18.03 -12.49
N LYS A 206 3.14 -18.10 -13.53
CA LYS A 206 2.68 -19.32 -14.24
C LYS A 206 1.51 -20.09 -13.59
N GLY A 207 0.83 -19.51 -12.59
CA GLY A 207 -0.43 -20.05 -12.07
C GLY A 207 -0.29 -21.22 -11.08
N LYS A 208 0.94 -21.58 -10.71
CA LYS A 208 1.21 -22.70 -9.81
C LYS A 208 1.05 -22.26 -8.35
N VAL A 209 0.12 -22.85 -7.61
CA VAL A 209 -0.09 -22.54 -6.17
C VAL A 209 0.83 -23.39 -5.30
N THR A 210 1.53 -22.76 -4.37
CA THR A 210 2.27 -23.41 -3.28
C THR A 210 1.54 -23.13 -1.97
N VAL A 211 1.42 -24.14 -1.10
CA VAL A 211 0.87 -23.97 0.25
C VAL A 211 2.02 -23.96 1.24
N TYR A 212 2.23 -22.82 1.90
CA TYR A 212 3.27 -22.62 2.90
C TYR A 212 2.72 -22.89 4.30
N LYS A 213 3.43 -23.69 5.10
CA LYS A 213 3.14 -23.89 6.51
C LYS A 213 3.70 -22.70 7.30
N VAL A 214 2.84 -22.10 8.12
CA VAL A 214 3.17 -20.99 9.02
C VAL A 214 3.13 -21.50 10.45
N SER A 215 4.16 -21.16 11.23
CA SER A 215 4.24 -21.44 12.67
C SER A 215 5.04 -20.33 13.36
N GLY A 216 4.50 -19.77 14.44
CA GLY A 216 5.16 -18.70 15.18
C GLY A 216 5.46 -17.47 14.34
N ASN A 217 4.48 -17.05 13.51
CA ASN A 217 4.59 -15.91 12.58
C ASN A 217 5.58 -16.06 11.41
N LYS A 218 6.07 -17.27 11.17
CA LYS A 218 7.07 -17.52 10.10
C LYS A 218 6.63 -18.66 9.23
N ILE A 219 6.92 -18.56 7.94
CA ILE A 219 6.91 -19.70 7.04
C ILE A 219 8.02 -20.66 7.48
N THR A 220 7.66 -21.90 7.78
CA THR A 220 8.59 -22.95 8.22
C THR A 220 8.78 -24.04 7.18
N ASP A 221 7.80 -24.25 6.30
CA ASP A 221 7.81 -25.31 5.30
C ASP A 221 6.85 -24.98 4.14
N ALA A 222 6.88 -25.77 3.06
CA ALA A 222 5.94 -25.71 1.95
C ALA A 222 5.66 -27.08 1.34
N ASP A 223 4.50 -27.23 0.69
CA ASP A 223 4.14 -28.45 -0.03
C ASP A 223 5.03 -28.76 -1.25
N ARG A 224 5.93 -27.85 -1.62
CA ARG A 224 7.00 -28.05 -2.59
C ARG A 224 8.16 -27.08 -2.40
N GLU A 225 9.31 -27.43 -2.94
CA GLU A 225 10.44 -26.52 -3.04
C GLU A 225 10.16 -25.38 -4.05
N THR A 226 10.41 -24.13 -3.63
CA THR A 226 10.23 -22.92 -4.45
C THR A 226 11.43 -21.99 -4.31
N LYS A 227 11.54 -20.99 -5.19
CA LYS A 227 12.54 -19.92 -5.02
C LYS A 227 12.35 -19.18 -3.70
N LEU A 228 11.10 -18.98 -3.26
CA LEU A 228 10.79 -18.35 -1.99
C LEU A 228 11.25 -19.21 -0.81
N MET A 229 10.99 -20.53 -0.81
CA MET A 229 11.47 -21.41 0.25
C MET A 229 13.00 -21.46 0.34
N LYS A 230 13.71 -21.50 -0.80
CA LYS A 230 15.19 -21.38 -0.80
C LYS A 230 15.64 -20.09 -0.14
N LYS A 231 15.04 -18.96 -0.54
CA LYS A 231 15.35 -17.64 0.02
C LYS A 231 15.05 -17.55 1.52
N ILE A 232 13.96 -18.18 1.99
CA ILE A 232 13.59 -18.23 3.41
C ILE A 232 14.59 -19.09 4.22
N ARG A 233 15.08 -20.20 3.68
CA ARG A 233 16.10 -21.03 4.35
C ARG A 233 17.43 -20.28 4.49
N GLU A 234 17.81 -19.54 3.46
CA GLU A 234 18.99 -18.67 3.50
C GLU A 234 18.80 -17.52 4.50
N ASP A 235 17.67 -16.82 4.42
CA ASP A 235 17.35 -15.65 5.23
C ASP A 235 15.93 -15.73 5.81
N PRO A 236 15.76 -16.28 7.05
CA PRO A 236 14.44 -16.53 7.63
C PRO A 236 13.54 -15.31 7.78
N ALA A 237 14.10 -14.10 7.84
CA ALA A 237 13.32 -12.86 7.90
C ALA A 237 12.45 -12.65 6.66
N VAL A 238 12.83 -13.23 5.52
CA VAL A 238 12.05 -13.20 4.27
C VAL A 238 10.66 -13.82 4.44
N GLY A 239 10.54 -14.82 5.31
CA GLY A 239 9.31 -15.59 5.54
C GLY A 239 8.48 -15.12 6.75
N ASN A 240 8.83 -13.99 7.37
CA ASN A 240 8.04 -13.38 8.44
C ASN A 240 6.69 -12.89 7.89
N ILE A 241 5.57 -13.18 8.56
CA ILE A 241 4.28 -12.57 8.21
C ILE A 241 4.31 -11.12 8.67
N ALA A 242 4.49 -10.20 7.72
CA ALA A 242 4.75 -8.80 7.97
C ALA A 242 3.47 -8.01 8.22
N GLU A 243 2.40 -8.34 7.50
CA GLU A 243 1.18 -7.54 7.47
C GLU A 243 -0.04 -8.39 7.12
N LEU A 244 -1.17 -8.06 7.73
CA LEU A 244 -2.51 -8.41 7.24
C LEU A 244 -3.25 -7.10 6.93
N ALA A 245 -3.73 -6.95 5.70
CA ALA A 245 -4.42 -5.76 5.25
C ALA A 245 -5.69 -6.07 4.46
N PHE A 246 -6.56 -5.07 4.38
CA PHE A 246 -7.82 -5.12 3.66
C PHE A 246 -7.97 -3.86 2.79
N GLY A 247 -7.56 -3.97 1.53
CA GLY A 247 -7.76 -2.96 0.50
C GLY A 247 -9.20 -2.95 -0.04
N VAL A 248 -9.77 -1.76 -0.23
CA VAL A 248 -11.18 -1.59 -0.63
C VAL A 248 -11.37 -1.18 -2.09
N LEU A 249 -10.29 -0.88 -2.81
CA LEU A 249 -10.35 -0.28 -4.14
C LEU A 249 -10.87 -1.22 -5.24
N GLY A 250 -10.72 -2.54 -5.10
CA GLY A 250 -11.27 -3.50 -6.06
C GLY A 250 -12.81 -3.47 -6.14
N GLN A 251 -13.47 -2.95 -5.11
CA GLN A 251 -14.94 -2.79 -5.11
C GLN A 251 -15.45 -1.75 -6.09
N TYR A 252 -14.58 -0.86 -6.57
CA TYR A 252 -14.93 0.16 -7.57
C TYR A 252 -14.61 -0.32 -9.01
N GLY A 253 -14.39 -1.62 -9.19
CA GLY A 253 -14.08 -2.21 -10.50
C GLY A 253 -12.64 -1.99 -10.96
N LEU A 254 -11.77 -1.48 -10.08
CA LEU A 254 -10.35 -1.29 -10.39
C LEU A 254 -9.63 -2.64 -10.52
N LYS A 255 -8.59 -2.66 -11.37
CA LYS A 255 -7.77 -3.84 -11.68
C LYS A 255 -6.30 -3.55 -11.43
N SER A 256 -5.49 -4.59 -11.35
CA SER A 256 -4.05 -4.49 -11.15
C SER A 256 -3.37 -3.64 -12.24
N SER A 257 -2.53 -2.74 -11.75
CA SER A 257 -1.69 -1.85 -12.54
C SER A 257 -0.30 -2.42 -12.79
N GLY A 258 0.08 -3.47 -12.06
CA GLY A 258 1.44 -4.00 -12.02
C GLY A 258 2.37 -3.18 -11.12
N LYS A 259 1.80 -2.38 -10.21
CA LYS A 259 2.52 -1.51 -9.29
C LYS A 259 1.87 -1.63 -7.91
N VAL A 260 2.71 -1.90 -6.92
CA VAL A 260 2.31 -2.09 -5.52
C VAL A 260 1.38 -0.97 -5.02
N LEU A 261 1.68 0.29 -5.37
CA LEU A 261 0.93 1.48 -4.96
C LEU A 261 -0.60 1.37 -5.14
N LEU A 262 -1.10 0.81 -6.24
CA LEU A 262 -2.52 0.53 -6.41
C LEU A 262 -2.86 -0.90 -5.99
N ASP A 263 -2.03 -1.85 -6.39
CA ASP A 263 -2.35 -3.27 -6.35
C ASP A 263 -2.62 -3.74 -4.91
N GLU A 264 -1.86 -3.26 -3.92
CA GLU A 264 -2.05 -3.59 -2.49
C GLU A 264 -3.45 -3.17 -1.96
N LYS A 265 -4.01 -2.09 -2.51
CA LYS A 265 -5.31 -1.53 -2.10
C LYS A 265 -6.50 -2.23 -2.76
N LEU A 266 -6.29 -3.18 -3.68
CA LEU A 266 -7.39 -3.80 -4.43
C LEU A 266 -8.20 -4.81 -3.62
N GLY A 267 -7.60 -5.44 -2.60
CA GLY A 267 -8.26 -6.48 -1.82
C GLY A 267 -7.53 -6.82 -0.53
N MET A 268 -7.94 -7.91 0.12
CA MET A 268 -7.19 -8.44 1.26
C MET A 268 -5.83 -8.94 0.79
N HIS A 269 -4.79 -8.62 1.53
CA HIS A 269 -3.45 -9.10 1.24
C HIS A 269 -2.72 -9.50 2.52
N ILE A 270 -1.72 -10.36 2.35
CA ILE A 270 -0.76 -10.72 3.38
C ILE A 270 0.62 -10.38 2.85
N ALA A 271 1.40 -9.64 3.62
CA ALA A 271 2.76 -9.32 3.26
C ALA A 271 3.76 -10.23 3.97
N LEU A 272 4.90 -10.49 3.31
CA LEU A 272 6.05 -11.15 3.90
C LEU A 272 7.24 -10.20 4.05
N GLY A 273 8.04 -10.39 5.10
CA GLY A 273 9.32 -9.71 5.29
C GLY A 273 9.32 -8.63 6.39
N ARG A 274 9.79 -7.44 6.02
CA ARG A 274 10.06 -6.29 6.92
C ARG A 274 8.76 -5.61 7.34
N ASN A 275 8.65 -5.22 8.61
CA ASN A 275 7.44 -4.58 9.15
C ASN A 275 7.69 -3.53 10.26
N ASP A 276 8.95 -3.21 10.59
CA ASP A 276 9.34 -2.17 11.56
C ASP A 276 8.70 -0.80 11.32
N HIS A 277 8.54 -0.42 10.05
CA HIS A 277 7.90 0.82 9.63
C HIS A 277 6.38 0.85 9.88
N PHE A 278 5.78 -0.28 10.22
CA PHE A 278 4.38 -0.46 10.63
C PHE A 278 4.28 -0.92 12.10
N GLY A 279 5.35 -0.74 12.88
CA GLY A 279 5.40 -1.03 14.31
C GLY A 279 5.77 -2.46 14.69
N GLY A 280 6.12 -3.33 13.72
CA GLY A 280 6.65 -4.67 14.00
C GLY A 280 8.12 -4.67 14.44
N SER A 281 8.68 -5.85 14.70
CA SER A 281 10.08 -6.01 15.15
C SER A 281 11.07 -6.32 14.04
N TYR A 282 10.60 -6.67 12.83
CA TYR A 282 11.46 -7.01 11.70
C TYR A 282 11.88 -5.76 10.92
N GLY A 283 13.12 -5.31 11.17
CA GLY A 283 13.78 -4.21 10.45
C GLY A 283 14.87 -4.68 9.50
N VAL A 284 15.62 -3.74 8.93
CA VAL A 284 16.74 -4.04 8.00
C VAL A 284 17.76 -5.01 8.61
N LYS A 285 18.06 -4.86 9.90
CA LYS A 285 19.03 -5.69 10.64
C LYS A 285 18.55 -7.12 10.93
N SER A 286 17.26 -7.40 10.73
CA SER A 286 16.70 -8.74 10.93
C SER A 286 17.02 -9.67 9.75
N PHE A 287 17.42 -9.11 8.60
CA PHE A 287 17.82 -9.85 7.41
C PHE A 287 19.32 -10.13 7.44
N LYS A 288 19.71 -11.34 7.03
CA LYS A 288 21.13 -11.70 6.89
C LYS A 288 21.78 -10.98 5.71
N HIS A 289 21.02 -10.76 4.64
CA HIS A 289 21.50 -10.18 3.39
C HIS A 289 20.71 -8.91 3.04
N ARG A 290 21.40 -7.83 2.68
CA ARG A 290 20.75 -6.53 2.41
C ARG A 290 19.83 -6.58 1.20
N GLU A 291 20.20 -7.35 0.19
CA GLU A 291 19.44 -7.65 -1.03
C GLU A 291 18.14 -8.44 -0.75
N ASN A 292 18.05 -9.08 0.42
CA ASN A 292 16.86 -9.83 0.83
C ASN A 292 15.86 -8.97 1.60
N VAL A 293 16.25 -7.76 2.05
CA VAL A 293 15.37 -6.81 2.73
C VAL A 293 14.24 -6.42 1.81
N TRP A 294 13.03 -6.88 2.14
CA TRP A 294 11.86 -6.67 1.32
C TRP A 294 10.59 -6.60 2.17
N HIS A 295 9.54 -6.09 1.56
CA HIS A 295 8.16 -6.19 1.99
C HIS A 295 7.38 -6.60 0.75
N GLN A 296 6.78 -7.79 0.76
CA GLN A 296 6.15 -8.36 -0.43
C GLN A 296 4.70 -8.73 -0.16
N ASP A 297 3.81 -7.99 -0.81
CA ASP A 297 2.37 -8.19 -0.74
C ASP A 297 1.90 -9.34 -1.65
N TYR A 298 1.04 -10.17 -1.10
CA TYR A 298 0.27 -11.17 -1.83
C TYR A 298 -1.21 -10.79 -1.76
N VAL A 299 -1.69 -10.12 -2.80
CA VAL A 299 -3.04 -9.55 -2.87
C VAL A 299 -4.01 -10.58 -3.44
N TYR A 300 -5.03 -10.94 -2.66
CA TYR A 300 -5.99 -11.99 -3.00
C TYR A 300 -7.21 -11.45 -3.76
N THR A 301 -6.98 -11.01 -5.00
CA THR A 301 -8.02 -10.64 -5.97
C THR A 301 -8.06 -11.63 -7.14
N GLU A 302 -9.17 -11.65 -7.88
CA GLU A 302 -9.35 -12.55 -9.03
C GLU A 302 -8.29 -12.35 -10.12
N ASP A 303 -7.77 -11.15 -10.32
CA ASP A 303 -6.77 -10.85 -11.36
C ASP A 303 -5.32 -11.10 -10.91
N MET A 304 -5.05 -11.10 -9.60
CA MET A 304 -3.70 -11.29 -9.06
C MET A 304 -3.45 -12.71 -8.53
N GLN A 305 -4.47 -13.35 -7.95
CA GLN A 305 -4.44 -14.71 -7.40
C GLN A 305 -5.63 -15.54 -7.93
N PRO A 306 -5.84 -15.67 -9.26
CA PRO A 306 -7.06 -16.25 -9.85
C PRO A 306 -7.43 -17.66 -9.38
N THR A 307 -6.47 -18.46 -8.93
CA THR A 307 -6.73 -19.83 -8.45
C THR A 307 -7.02 -19.92 -6.96
N ILE A 308 -6.90 -18.82 -6.23
CA ILE A 308 -7.07 -18.75 -4.77
C ILE A 308 -8.23 -17.80 -4.46
N SER A 309 -9.23 -18.28 -3.73
CA SER A 309 -10.30 -17.43 -3.20
C SER A 309 -10.22 -17.32 -1.69
N VAL A 310 -10.56 -16.14 -1.16
CA VAL A 310 -10.78 -15.94 0.27
C VAL A 310 -12.18 -16.44 0.58
N ALA A 311 -12.31 -17.70 0.96
CA ALA A 311 -13.60 -18.29 1.28
C ALA A 311 -14.28 -17.53 2.43
N GLU A 312 -13.50 -17.20 3.45
CA GLU A 312 -13.92 -16.42 4.60
C GLU A 312 -12.71 -15.72 5.23
N ALA A 313 -12.88 -14.47 5.68
CA ALA A 313 -11.92 -13.79 6.54
C ALA A 313 -12.66 -13.18 7.72
N ARG A 314 -12.19 -13.47 8.94
CA ARG A 314 -12.75 -12.96 10.19
C ARG A 314 -11.73 -12.14 10.95
N LEU A 315 -12.20 -11.10 11.63
CA LEU A 315 -11.52 -10.43 12.73
C LEU A 315 -12.29 -10.79 14.00
N GLY A 316 -11.65 -11.51 14.91
CA GLY A 316 -12.31 -12.21 16.01
C GLY A 316 -13.50 -13.04 15.52
N LYS A 317 -14.70 -12.73 16.02
CA LYS A 317 -15.94 -13.42 15.60
C LYS A 317 -16.58 -12.84 14.35
N LYS A 318 -16.19 -11.63 13.93
CA LYS A 318 -16.86 -10.86 12.87
C LYS A 318 -16.35 -11.25 11.49
N ILE A 319 -17.25 -11.63 10.59
CA ILE A 319 -16.94 -11.92 9.19
C ILE A 319 -16.73 -10.60 8.45
N ILE A 320 -15.51 -10.40 7.93
CA ILE A 320 -15.14 -9.25 7.11
C ILE A 320 -15.36 -9.54 5.64
N MET A 321 -14.95 -10.72 5.19
CA MET A 321 -15.10 -11.16 3.81
C MET A 321 -15.70 -12.57 3.74
N LYS A 322 -16.49 -12.81 2.71
CA LYS A 322 -17.02 -14.13 2.33
C LYS A 322 -16.99 -14.26 0.82
N ASN A 323 -16.44 -15.37 0.32
CA ASN A 323 -16.27 -15.63 -1.11
C ASN A 323 -15.63 -14.45 -1.87
N SER A 324 -14.48 -13.99 -1.38
CA SER A 324 -13.68 -12.88 -1.92
C SER A 324 -14.42 -11.53 -2.01
N ARG A 325 -15.55 -11.36 -1.31
CA ARG A 325 -16.31 -10.11 -1.25
C ARG A 325 -16.46 -9.62 0.19
N TYR A 326 -16.44 -8.32 0.40
CA TYR A 326 -16.71 -7.73 1.70
C TYR A 326 -18.15 -7.98 2.15
N ALA A 327 -18.29 -8.54 3.36
CA ALA A 327 -19.59 -8.81 3.99
C ALA A 327 -20.09 -7.62 4.83
N ILE A 328 -19.22 -6.64 5.10
CA ILE A 328 -19.46 -5.58 6.08
C ILE A 328 -19.88 -4.24 5.46
N PHE A 329 -19.91 -4.08 4.13
CA PHE A 329 -20.28 -2.81 3.48
C PHE A 329 -21.73 -2.74 3.00
N ARG A 330 -22.53 -3.73 3.41
CA ARG A 330 -23.98 -3.71 3.22
C ARG A 330 -24.64 -2.69 4.13
#